data_AF-A0A7K7XLI4-F1
#
_entry.id   AF-A0A7K7XLI4-F1
#
_cell.length_a   1.000
_cell.length_b   1.000
_cell.length_c   1.000
_cell.angle_alpha   90.00
_cell.angle_beta   90.00
_cell.angle_gamma   90.00
#
_symmetry.space_group_name_H-M   'P 1'
#
loop_
_entity.id
_entity.type
_entity.pdbx_description
1 polymer ?
#
loop_
_entity_poly.entity_id
_entity_poly.type
_entity_poly.pdbx_seq_one_letter_code
_entity_poly.pdbx_strand_id
1 'polypeptide(L)'
;HATQQETNKTITTSTKAIKQLSEVVRGSSRVCQERLQLDRLKNQLSDAIQRYGAVQKKIAEKSKALLPTGQRSTKQQSPKTPFSDLPDDEKIFNGGDGVWQNQGQDQALLSEITEEDLEAIRQREEAIQQIESDMLDVNQIIKDLASMVHEQGDTIDSIEANIEASSSNVESANEQLAKASQHQV
;
A
#
# COMPACT_ATOMS: atom_id res chain seq x y z
N HIS A 1 -16.33 7.77 -6.03
CA HIS A 1 -15.73 6.82 -6.98
C HIS A 1 -14.64 7.46 -7.85
N ALA A 2 -14.90 8.57 -8.55
CA ALA A 2 -13.86 9.29 -9.32
C ALA A 2 -12.56 9.56 -8.52
N THR A 3 -12.68 10.01 -7.26
CA THR A 3 -11.53 10.22 -6.36
C THR A 3 -10.73 8.95 -6.07
N GLN A 4 -11.39 7.78 -5.99
CA GLN A 4 -10.74 6.49 -5.72
C GLN A 4 -9.92 6.03 -6.93
N GLN A 5 -10.50 6.14 -8.12
CA GLN A 5 -9.79 5.87 -9.38
C GLN A 5 -8.62 6.83 -9.61
N GLU A 6 -8.81 8.13 -9.32
CA GLU A 6 -7.74 9.12 -9.43
C GLU A 6 -6.59 8.82 -8.45
N THR A 7 -6.94 8.42 -7.22
CA THR A 7 -5.96 7.99 -6.21
C THR A 7 -5.21 6.75 -6.68
N ASN A 8 -5.89 5.74 -7.21
CA ASN A 8 -5.26 4.53 -7.77
C ASN A 8 -4.33 4.88 -8.94
N LYS A 9 -4.76 5.75 -9.86
CA LYS A 9 -3.94 6.22 -10.98
C LYS A 9 -2.69 6.96 -10.48
N THR A 10 -2.84 7.77 -9.43
CA THR A 10 -1.72 8.48 -8.80
C THR A 10 -0.74 7.50 -8.19
N ILE A 11 -1.22 6.55 -7.40
CA ILE A 11 -0.41 5.48 -6.80
C ILE A 11 0.35 4.68 -7.88
N THR A 12 -0.31 4.28 -8.96
CA THR A 12 0.32 3.56 -10.09
C THR A 12 1.42 4.41 -10.74
N THR A 13 1.13 5.69 -10.99
CA THR A 13 2.09 6.62 -11.61
C THR A 13 3.29 6.86 -10.70
N SER A 14 3.06 7.08 -9.40
CA SER A 14 4.12 7.23 -8.40
C SER A 14 4.98 5.98 -8.28
N THR A 15 4.37 4.80 -8.27
CA THR A 15 5.07 3.50 -8.22
C THR A 15 5.96 3.33 -9.46
N LYS A 16 5.44 3.67 -10.65
CA LYS A 16 6.22 3.63 -11.90
C LYS A 16 7.40 4.61 -11.87
N ALA A 17 7.20 5.82 -11.37
CA ALA A 17 8.26 6.81 -11.24
C ALA A 17 9.36 6.33 -10.27
N ILE A 18 9.00 5.72 -9.14
CA ILE A 18 9.97 5.12 -8.21
C ILE A 18 10.74 3.95 -8.84
N LYS A 19 10.09 3.10 -9.65
CA LYS A 19 10.76 2.05 -10.41
C LYS A 19 11.82 2.64 -11.36
N GLN A 20 11.46 3.66 -12.13
CA GLN A 20 12.39 4.36 -13.04
C GLN A 20 13.55 5.03 -12.30
N LEU A 21 13.27 5.71 -11.19
CA LEU A 21 14.32 6.30 -10.35
C LEU A 21 15.27 5.24 -9.79
N SER A 22 14.74 4.06 -9.42
CA SER A 22 15.55 2.93 -8.96
C SER A 22 16.52 2.43 -10.03
N GLU A 23 16.11 2.43 -11.30
CA GLU A 23 16.97 2.06 -12.43
C GLU A 23 18.09 3.09 -12.66
N VAL A 24 17.76 4.38 -12.63
CA VAL A 24 18.73 5.48 -12.83
C VAL A 24 19.78 5.51 -11.72
N VAL A 25 19.35 5.34 -10.47
CA VAL A 25 20.24 5.33 -9.30
C VAL A 25 21.15 4.09 -9.30
N ARG A 26 20.72 2.96 -9.89
CA ARG A 26 21.55 1.74 -10.03
C ARG A 26 22.75 1.94 -10.96
N GLY A 27 22.64 2.82 -11.97
CA GLY A 27 23.66 3.06 -12.99
C GLY A 27 24.65 4.19 -12.70
N SER A 28 24.44 4.97 -11.63
CA SER A 28 25.25 6.15 -11.31
C SER A 28 26.33 5.81 -10.27
N SER A 29 27.38 6.64 -10.12
CA SER A 29 28.48 6.44 -9.15
C SER A 29 28.42 7.41 -7.94
N ARG A 30 27.57 8.44 -7.97
CA ARG A 30 27.36 9.44 -6.89
C ARG A 30 26.28 9.03 -5.88
N VAL A 31 26.25 7.74 -5.58
CA VAL A 31 25.05 6.93 -5.29
C VAL A 31 24.44 7.10 -3.91
N CYS A 32 25.20 7.48 -2.88
CA CYS A 32 24.74 7.34 -1.50
C CYS A 32 23.53 8.25 -1.17
N GLN A 33 23.62 9.54 -1.47
CA GLN A 33 22.56 10.49 -1.15
C GLN A 33 21.28 10.23 -1.94
N GLU A 34 21.40 9.92 -3.24
CA GLU A 34 20.26 9.63 -4.11
C GLU A 34 19.59 8.29 -3.76
N ARG A 35 20.36 7.26 -3.36
CA ARG A 35 19.81 6.01 -2.81
C ARG A 35 19.03 6.24 -1.54
N LEU A 36 19.59 6.97 -0.58
CA LEU A 36 18.92 7.23 0.69
C LEU A 36 17.60 8.00 0.50
N GLN A 37 17.58 8.96 -0.43
CA GLN A 37 16.36 9.67 -0.80
C GLN A 37 15.34 8.73 -1.48
N LEU A 38 15.78 7.88 -2.40
CA LEU A 38 14.93 6.89 -3.05
C LEU A 38 14.31 5.91 -2.04
N ASP A 39 15.09 5.46 -1.05
CA ASP A 39 14.61 4.53 -0.03
C ASP A 39 13.59 5.17 0.88
N ARG A 40 13.85 6.42 1.28
CA ARG A 40 12.87 7.22 2.00
C ARG A 40 11.57 7.37 1.21
N LEU A 41 11.65 7.68 -0.10
CA LEU A 41 10.48 7.82 -0.96
C LEU A 41 9.70 6.51 -1.09
N LYS A 42 10.38 5.37 -1.25
CA LYS A 42 9.76 4.04 -1.28
C LYS A 42 8.99 3.74 0.00
N ASN A 43 9.60 3.99 1.16
CA ASN A 43 8.96 3.79 2.47
C ASN A 43 7.76 4.72 2.67
N GLN A 44 7.90 6.00 2.33
CA GLN A 44 6.80 6.96 2.40
C GLN A 44 5.63 6.59 1.49
N LEU A 45 5.92 6.11 0.27
CA LEU A 45 4.88 5.63 -0.64
C LEU A 45 4.20 4.37 -0.07
N SER A 46 4.96 3.44 0.50
CA SER A 46 4.43 2.22 1.12
C SER A 46 3.48 2.55 2.25
N ASP A 47 3.89 3.42 3.17
CA ASP A 47 3.06 3.88 4.29
C ASP A 47 1.77 4.56 3.81
N ALA A 48 1.87 5.41 2.78
CA ALA A 48 0.72 6.11 2.22
C ALA A 48 -0.29 5.14 1.59
N ILE A 49 0.19 4.14 0.83
CA ILE A 49 -0.67 3.14 0.19
C ILE A 49 -1.30 2.22 1.24
N GLN A 50 -0.57 1.82 2.28
CA GLN A 50 -1.11 1.03 3.38
C GLN A 50 -2.24 1.77 4.10
N ARG A 51 -2.06 3.05 4.42
CA ARG A 51 -3.10 3.90 5.02
C ARG A 51 -4.32 4.02 4.11
N TYR A 52 -4.09 4.21 2.81
CA TYR A 52 -5.16 4.31 1.83
C TYR A 52 -6.00 3.04 1.75
N GLY A 53 -5.40 1.86 1.68
CA GLY A 53 -6.19 0.63 1.64
C GLY A 53 -6.87 0.29 2.97
N ALA A 54 -6.34 0.73 4.11
CA ALA A 54 -7.08 0.69 5.38
C ALA A 54 -8.34 1.58 5.34
N VAL A 55 -8.29 2.72 4.65
CA VAL A 55 -9.48 3.56 4.41
C VAL A 55 -10.44 2.88 3.43
N GLN A 56 -9.96 2.32 2.32
CA GLN A 56 -10.80 1.56 1.38
C GLN A 56 -11.55 0.41 2.08
N LYS A 57 -10.87 -0.31 3.00
CA LYS A 57 -11.48 -1.34 3.83
C LYS A 57 -12.63 -0.81 4.67
N LYS A 58 -12.40 0.29 5.40
CA LYS A 58 -13.46 0.93 6.20
C LYS A 58 -14.64 1.39 5.35
N ILE A 59 -14.38 1.85 4.13
CA ILE A 59 -15.44 2.23 3.17
C ILE A 59 -16.24 0.98 2.76
N ALA A 60 -15.58 -0.13 2.43
CA ALA A 60 -16.22 -1.40 2.08
C ALA A 60 -17.04 -2.00 3.23
N GLU A 61 -16.52 -1.96 4.46
CA GLU A 61 -17.22 -2.42 5.66
C GLU A 61 -18.47 -1.58 5.91
N LYS A 62 -18.34 -0.24 5.82
CA LYS A 62 -19.47 0.67 6.04
C LYS A 62 -20.52 0.56 4.94
N SER A 63 -20.13 0.41 3.67
CA SER A 63 -21.08 0.24 2.57
C SER A 63 -21.84 -1.08 2.69
N LYS A 64 -21.18 -2.17 3.11
CA LYS A 64 -21.83 -3.46 3.40
C LYS A 64 -22.74 -3.43 4.63
N ALA A 65 -22.36 -2.73 5.70
CA ALA A 65 -23.20 -2.59 6.90
C ALA A 65 -24.51 -1.82 6.65
N LEU A 66 -24.53 -0.97 5.61
CA LEU A 66 -25.72 -0.24 5.18
C LEU A 66 -26.61 -1.04 4.22
N LEU A 67 -26.22 -2.26 3.85
CA LEU A 67 -27.11 -3.19 3.16
C LEU A 67 -28.12 -3.77 4.16
N PRO A 68 -29.42 -3.76 3.84
CA PRO A 68 -30.44 -4.33 4.72
C PRO A 68 -30.15 -5.82 4.97
N THR A 69 -29.76 -6.13 6.22
CA THR A 69 -29.29 -7.46 6.63
C THR A 69 -30.43 -8.47 6.79
N GLY A 70 -31.69 -7.99 6.82
CA GLY A 70 -32.88 -8.78 7.18
C GLY A 70 -33.45 -9.68 6.07
N GLN A 71 -33.02 -9.56 4.82
CA GLN A 71 -33.70 -10.24 3.70
C GLN A 71 -32.74 -10.85 2.69
N ARG A 72 -31.70 -11.55 3.17
CA ARG A 72 -31.04 -12.62 2.40
C ARG A 72 -32.04 -13.77 2.19
N SER A 73 -32.99 -13.60 1.29
CA SER A 73 -33.96 -14.61 0.89
C SER A 73 -33.29 -15.69 0.05
N THR A 74 -32.64 -16.64 0.75
CA THR A 74 -32.60 -18.09 0.42
C THR A 74 -32.18 -18.61 -0.97
N LYS A 75 -31.88 -17.81 -2.01
CA LYS A 75 -31.56 -18.38 -3.35
C LYS A 75 -30.52 -17.66 -4.19
N GLN A 76 -29.97 -16.54 -3.76
CA GLN A 76 -28.80 -15.96 -4.43
C GLN A 76 -27.74 -15.71 -3.36
N GLN A 77 -26.70 -16.53 -3.38
CA GLN A 77 -25.43 -16.17 -2.79
C GLN A 77 -25.10 -14.77 -3.34
N SER A 78 -25.01 -13.76 -2.46
CA SER A 78 -24.37 -12.50 -2.80
C SER A 78 -23.12 -12.82 -3.61
N PRO A 79 -22.85 -12.17 -4.76
CA PRO A 79 -21.70 -12.51 -5.59
C PRO A 79 -20.47 -12.57 -4.69
N LYS A 80 -19.91 -13.77 -4.53
CA LYS A 80 -18.62 -13.92 -3.85
C LYS A 80 -17.65 -13.15 -4.74
N THR A 81 -17.20 -12.02 -4.22
CA THR A 81 -16.35 -11.15 -5.00
C THR A 81 -14.92 -11.65 -4.90
N PRO A 82 -14.09 -11.47 -5.95
CA PRO A 82 -12.76 -12.07 -6.00
C PRO A 82 -11.86 -11.67 -4.83
N PHE A 83 -12.08 -10.50 -4.22
CA PHE A 83 -11.36 -10.07 -3.02
C PHE A 83 -11.71 -10.88 -1.76
N SER A 84 -12.97 -11.31 -1.65
CA SER A 84 -13.44 -12.13 -0.52
C SER A 84 -12.88 -13.56 -0.57
N ASP A 85 -12.61 -14.07 -1.79
CA ASP A 85 -12.06 -15.41 -2.03
C ASP A 85 -10.53 -15.47 -1.93
N LEU A 86 -9.84 -14.33 -1.77
CA LEU A 86 -8.39 -14.34 -1.57
C LEU A 86 -8.02 -14.99 -0.22
N PRO A 87 -6.94 -15.80 -0.19
CA PRO A 87 -6.35 -16.26 1.07
C PRO A 87 -6.01 -15.06 1.96
N ASP A 88 -6.16 -15.20 3.28
CA ASP A 88 -5.81 -14.12 4.21
C ASP A 88 -4.35 -13.69 4.10
N ASP A 89 -3.45 -14.61 3.74
CA ASP A 89 -2.03 -14.32 3.46
C ASP A 89 -1.83 -13.44 2.21
N GLU A 90 -2.80 -13.42 1.28
CA GLU A 90 -2.77 -12.53 0.13
C GLU A 90 -3.40 -11.16 0.41
N LYS A 91 -4.20 -11.04 1.49
CA LYS A 91 -4.82 -9.79 1.91
C LYS A 91 -3.83 -8.98 2.74
N ILE A 92 -3.04 -8.14 2.08
CA ILE A 92 -2.05 -7.26 2.74
C ILE A 92 -2.69 -6.33 3.78
N PHE A 93 -3.98 -6.01 3.64
CA PHE A 93 -4.73 -5.24 4.63
C PHE A 93 -5.25 -6.13 5.76
N ASN A 94 -4.34 -6.56 6.65
CA ASN A 94 -4.56 -7.34 7.87
C ASN A 94 -5.95 -7.99 7.93
N GLY A 95 -6.03 -9.24 7.48
CA GLY A 95 -7.19 -10.13 7.49
C GLY A 95 -7.82 -10.25 8.88
N GLY A 96 -8.59 -9.23 9.26
CA GLY A 96 -9.54 -9.29 10.35
C GLY A 96 -10.75 -10.05 9.85
N ASP A 97 -10.58 -11.35 9.63
CA ASP A 97 -11.66 -12.20 9.12
C ASP A 97 -12.72 -12.52 10.20
N GLY A 98 -12.62 -11.88 11.37
CA GLY A 98 -13.47 -12.12 12.54
C GLY A 98 -14.92 -11.61 12.45
N VAL A 99 -15.34 -11.04 11.32
CA VAL A 99 -16.73 -10.56 11.12
C VAL A 99 -17.34 -11.08 9.80
N TRP A 100 -16.67 -11.99 9.10
CA TRP A 100 -17.13 -12.45 7.77
C TRP A 100 -17.85 -13.80 7.81
N GLN A 101 -17.89 -14.44 8.98
CA GLN A 101 -18.62 -15.66 9.17
C GLN A 101 -19.62 -15.46 10.30
N ASN A 102 -20.90 -15.50 9.94
CA ASN A 102 -22.02 -15.68 10.85
C ASN A 102 -22.51 -14.42 11.60
N GLN A 103 -23.34 -13.63 10.91
CA GLN A 103 -24.48 -13.03 11.59
C GLN A 103 -25.76 -13.48 10.89
N GLY A 104 -26.01 -14.79 10.99
CA GLY A 104 -27.34 -15.33 10.80
C GLY A 104 -28.08 -15.24 12.13
N GLN A 105 -29.14 -14.42 12.15
CA GLN A 105 -30.31 -14.44 13.03
C GLN A 105 -30.67 -13.00 13.39
N ASP A 106 -31.52 -12.39 12.57
CA ASP A 106 -32.64 -11.64 13.08
C ASP A 106 -33.77 -11.72 12.05
N GLN A 107 -34.75 -12.55 12.39
CA GLN A 107 -36.01 -12.69 11.67
C GLN A 107 -36.93 -11.59 12.18
N ALA A 108 -37.06 -10.47 11.46
CA ALA A 108 -38.18 -9.57 11.71
C ALA A 108 -38.51 -8.68 10.51
N LEU A 109 -39.80 -8.72 10.18
CA LEU A 109 -40.60 -7.80 9.37
C LEU A 109 -40.54 -7.97 7.84
N LEU A 110 -41.59 -8.62 7.34
CA LEU A 110 -42.12 -8.48 5.98
C LEU A 110 -42.52 -7.01 5.74
N SER A 111 -41.55 -6.15 5.42
CA SER A 111 -41.84 -4.90 4.73
C SER A 111 -42.02 -5.22 3.25
N GLU A 112 -43.08 -4.70 2.64
CA GLU A 112 -43.33 -4.79 1.20
C GLU A 112 -42.21 -4.01 0.49
N ILE A 113 -41.21 -4.74 -0.02
CA ILE A 113 -40.05 -4.15 -0.69
C ILE A 113 -40.56 -3.47 -1.96
N THR A 114 -40.28 -2.18 -2.10
CA THR A 114 -40.63 -1.45 -3.32
C THR A 114 -39.61 -1.76 -4.43
N GLU A 115 -40.01 -1.57 -5.69
CA GLU A 115 -39.07 -1.68 -6.82
C GLU A 115 -37.91 -0.67 -6.70
N GLU A 116 -38.15 0.48 -6.09
CA GLU A 116 -37.14 1.49 -5.76
C GLU A 116 -36.10 0.97 -4.76
N ASP A 117 -36.53 0.23 -3.73
CA ASP A 117 -35.62 -0.38 -2.75
C ASP A 117 -34.71 -1.44 -3.41
N LEU A 118 -35.24 -2.23 -4.34
CA LEU A 118 -34.46 -3.22 -5.08
C LEU A 118 -33.39 -2.58 -5.96
N GLU A 119 -33.73 -1.52 -6.69
CA GLU A 119 -32.75 -0.80 -7.51
C GLU A 119 -31.70 -0.11 -6.63
N ALA A 120 -32.08 0.45 -5.48
CA ALA A 120 -31.14 1.04 -4.53
C ALA A 120 -30.16 -0.01 -3.94
N ILE A 121 -30.64 -1.23 -3.68
CA ILE A 121 -29.78 -2.35 -3.26
C ILE A 121 -28.81 -2.72 -4.39
N ARG A 122 -29.31 -2.87 -5.62
CA ARG A 122 -28.50 -3.22 -6.80
C ARG A 122 -27.35 -2.22 -7.02
N GLN A 123 -27.65 -0.92 -6.97
CA GLN A 123 -26.65 0.15 -7.12
C GLN A 123 -25.60 0.12 -6.00
N ARG A 124 -25.99 -0.22 -4.77
CA ARG A 124 -25.05 -0.38 -3.65
C ARG A 124 -24.16 -1.60 -3.82
N GLU A 125 -24.69 -2.72 -4.28
CA GLU A 125 -23.90 -3.91 -4.57
C GLU A 125 -22.86 -3.64 -5.67
N GLU A 126 -23.24 -2.93 -6.74
CA GLU A 126 -22.30 -2.49 -7.78
C GLU A 126 -21.19 -1.58 -7.21
N ALA A 127 -21.55 -0.63 -6.34
CA ALA A 127 -20.57 0.24 -5.70
C ALA A 127 -19.60 -0.53 -4.79
N ILE A 128 -20.07 -1.57 -4.10
CA ILE A 128 -19.23 -2.45 -3.28
C ILE A 128 -18.26 -3.25 -4.15
N GLN A 129 -18.74 -3.86 -5.23
CA GLN A 129 -17.88 -4.61 -6.16
C GLN A 129 -16.78 -3.72 -6.73
N GLN A 130 -17.11 -2.47 -7.03
CA GLN A 130 -16.14 -1.51 -7.52
C GLN A 130 -15.08 -1.15 -6.48
N ILE A 131 -15.46 -0.94 -5.21
CA ILE A 131 -14.49 -0.71 -4.13
C ILE A 131 -13.55 -1.91 -3.97
N GLU A 132 -14.07 -3.14 -4.09
CA GLU A 132 -13.27 -4.35 -3.96
C GLU A 132 -12.32 -4.55 -5.14
N SER A 133 -12.74 -4.21 -6.37
CA SER A 133 -11.84 -4.13 -7.51
C SER A 133 -10.71 -3.13 -7.26
N ASP A 134 -11.04 -1.95 -6.74
CA ASP A 134 -10.05 -0.93 -6.41
C ASP A 134 -9.08 -1.41 -5.30
N MET A 135 -9.52 -2.28 -4.38
CA MET A 135 -8.66 -2.90 -3.36
C MET A 135 -7.71 -3.95 -3.93
N LEU A 136 -8.16 -4.72 -4.94
CA LEU A 136 -7.30 -5.69 -5.64
C LEU A 136 -6.16 -5.00 -6.38
N ASP A 137 -6.46 -3.91 -7.09
CA ASP A 137 -5.45 -3.11 -7.79
C ASP A 137 -4.38 -2.60 -6.82
N VAL A 138 -4.81 -2.05 -5.68
CA VAL A 138 -3.89 -1.54 -4.65
C VAL A 138 -3.07 -2.66 -4.01
N ASN A 139 -3.68 -3.83 -3.76
CA ASN A 139 -2.99 -4.99 -3.21
C ASN A 139 -1.82 -5.42 -4.11
N GLN A 140 -2.05 -5.47 -5.43
CA GLN A 140 -0.98 -5.78 -6.39
C GLN A 140 0.14 -4.74 -6.33
N ILE A 141 -0.19 -3.45 -6.23
CA ILE A 141 0.81 -2.39 -6.13
C ILE A 141 1.62 -2.50 -4.83
N ILE A 142 1.01 -2.88 -3.71
CA ILE A 142 1.75 -3.08 -2.46
C ILE A 142 2.68 -4.29 -2.57
N LYS A 143 2.25 -5.40 -3.18
CA LYS A 143 3.12 -6.56 -3.42
C LYS A 143 4.35 -6.16 -4.23
N ASP A 144 4.14 -5.42 -5.32
CA ASP A 144 5.22 -4.86 -6.15
C ASP A 144 6.17 -3.95 -5.35
N LEU A 145 5.63 -3.09 -4.49
CA LEU A 145 6.43 -2.16 -3.69
C LEU A 145 7.17 -2.86 -2.55
N ALA A 146 6.58 -3.86 -1.92
CA ALA A 146 7.21 -4.67 -0.89
C ALA A 146 8.46 -5.38 -1.41
N SER A 147 8.40 -5.93 -2.63
CA SER A 147 9.59 -6.48 -3.31
C SER A 147 10.68 -5.42 -3.49
N MET A 148 10.31 -4.22 -3.93
CA MET A 148 11.27 -3.11 -4.15
C MET A 148 11.89 -2.55 -2.88
N VAL A 149 11.23 -2.70 -1.72
CA VAL A 149 11.75 -2.32 -0.41
C VAL A 149 12.64 -3.43 0.16
N HIS A 150 12.27 -4.70 -0.01
CA HIS A 150 13.08 -5.81 0.49
C HIS A 150 14.46 -5.90 -0.19
N GLU A 151 14.55 -5.54 -1.47
CA GLU A 151 15.81 -5.44 -2.21
C GLU A 151 16.77 -4.34 -1.70
N GLN A 152 16.39 -3.51 -0.72
CA GLN A 152 17.24 -2.46 -0.16
C GLN A 152 18.24 -2.95 0.91
N GLY A 153 18.13 -4.19 1.38
CA GLY A 153 19.00 -4.74 2.44
C GLY A 153 20.49 -4.53 2.19
N ASP A 154 20.96 -4.80 0.96
CA ASP A 154 22.37 -4.66 0.57
C ASP A 154 22.84 -3.20 0.47
N THR A 155 21.92 -2.23 0.38
CA THR A 155 22.28 -0.81 0.22
C THR A 155 22.61 -0.11 1.52
N ILE A 156 22.02 -0.52 2.66
CA ILE A 156 22.32 0.06 3.98
C ILE A 156 23.76 -0.27 4.39
N ASP A 157 24.22 -1.49 4.14
CA ASP A 157 25.60 -1.91 4.43
C ASP A 157 26.63 -1.08 3.63
N SER A 158 26.29 -0.70 2.39
CA SER A 158 27.15 0.17 1.58
C SER A 158 27.19 1.62 2.05
N ILE A 159 26.16 2.08 2.80
CA ILE A 159 26.10 3.43 3.37
C ILE A 159 26.96 3.50 4.63
N GLU A 160 26.89 2.51 5.51
CA GLU A 160 27.73 2.42 6.70
C GLU A 160 29.22 2.39 6.28
N ALA A 161 29.55 1.56 5.29
CA ALA A 161 30.90 1.51 4.71
C ALA A 161 31.36 2.86 4.11
N ASN A 162 30.47 3.62 3.46
CA ASN A 162 30.83 4.91 2.87
C ASN A 162 30.94 6.05 3.90
N ILE A 163 30.13 6.01 4.97
CA ILE A 163 30.25 6.94 6.10
C ILE A 163 31.57 6.69 6.81
N GLU A 164 31.91 5.42 7.07
CA GLU A 164 33.18 5.02 7.66
C GLU A 164 34.38 5.45 6.80
N ALA A 165 34.32 5.22 5.48
CA ALA A 165 35.34 5.67 4.54
C ALA A 165 35.49 7.22 4.51
N SER A 166 34.37 7.95 4.57
CA SER A 166 34.40 9.42 4.60
C SER A 166 34.98 9.95 5.91
N SER A 167 34.65 9.33 7.04
CA SER A 167 35.23 9.64 8.35
C SER A 167 36.74 9.42 8.35
N SER A 168 37.19 8.25 7.86
CA SER A 168 38.61 7.89 7.74
C SER A 168 39.38 8.86 6.83
N ASN A 169 38.78 9.29 5.72
CA ASN A 169 39.38 10.27 4.82
C ASN A 169 39.54 11.65 5.48
N VAL A 170 38.55 12.11 6.26
CA VAL A 170 38.64 13.38 6.99
C VAL A 170 39.71 13.32 8.06
N GLU A 171 39.80 12.22 8.80
CA GLU A 171 40.81 12.02 9.84
C GLU A 171 42.22 12.01 9.23
N SER A 172 42.40 11.27 8.13
CA SER A 172 43.65 11.25 7.36
C SER A 172 44.03 12.65 6.82
N ALA A 173 43.06 13.39 6.28
CA ALA A 173 43.30 14.75 5.81
C ALA A 173 43.72 15.69 6.95
N ASN A 174 43.12 15.53 8.13
CA ASN A 174 43.45 16.33 9.30
C ASN A 174 44.86 16.03 9.82
N GLU A 175 45.28 14.75 9.82
CA GLU A 175 46.67 14.38 10.14
C GLU A 175 47.68 14.98 9.15
N GLN A 176 47.37 14.94 7.84
CA GLN A 176 48.24 15.51 6.82
C GLN A 176 48.35 17.03 6.97
N LEU A 177 47.26 17.73 7.30
CA LEU A 177 47.28 19.15 7.61
C LEU A 177 48.12 19.46 8.86
N ALA A 178 48.00 18.66 9.92
CA ALA A 178 48.81 18.81 11.13
C ALA A 178 50.31 18.60 10.86
N LYS A 179 50.67 17.56 10.09
CA LYS A 179 52.06 17.30 9.67
C LYS A 179 52.60 18.44 8.81
N ALA A 180 51.82 18.94 7.84
CA ALA A 180 52.22 20.06 6.99
C ALA A 180 52.43 21.34 7.80
N SER A 181 51.55 21.65 8.77
CA SER A 181 51.70 22.77 9.69
C SER A 181 52.99 22.67 10.52
N GLN A 182 53.40 21.46 10.90
CA GLN A 182 54.59 21.25 11.72
C GLN A 182 55.90 21.35 10.91
N HIS A 183 55.85 21.10 9.59
CA HIS A 183 56.99 21.25 8.68
C HIS A 183 57.17 22.67 8.12
N GLN A 184 56.21 23.58 8.38
CA GLN A 184 56.26 24.97 7.91
C GLN A 184 56.89 25.94 8.93
N VAL A 185 57.54 25.41 9.98
CA VAL A 185 58.30 26.14 11.01
C VAL A 185 59.78 25.86 10.82
#